data_AF-A0A3D1H497-F1
#
_entry.id   AF-A0A3D1H497-F1
#
_cell.length_a   1.000
_cell.length_b   1.000
_cell.length_c   1.000
_cell.angle_alpha   90.00
_cell.angle_beta   90.00
_cell.angle_gamma   90.00
#
_symmetry.space_group_name_H-M   'P 1'
#
loop_
_entity.id
_entity.type
_entity.pdbx_description
1 polymer ?
#
loop_
_entity_poly.entity_id
_entity_poly.type
_entity_poly.pdbx_seq_one_letter_code
_entity_poly.pdbx_strand_id
1 'polypeptide(L)'
;KNWDEIVILGFSQGVATAFRWLAENNIKPSKFLICSGLVPPDVDLNIKKDIFDPIQMSYFSGVNDPYRTEASVQEFYDNVASSQLNMELVNFDGVHEVCMEEVLKRI
;
A
#
# COMPACT_ATOMS: atom_id res chain seq x y z
N LYS A 1 -18.20 -16.07 8.70
CA LYS A 1 -18.29 -14.81 9.46
C LYS A 1 -18.53 -13.70 8.45
N ASN A 2 -19.54 -12.86 8.68
CA ASN A 2 -19.74 -11.66 7.87
C ASN A 2 -19.08 -10.52 8.65
N TRP A 3 -18.12 -9.86 8.01
CA TRP A 3 -17.46 -8.67 8.54
C TRP A 3 -18.07 -7.47 7.84
N ASP A 4 -18.42 -6.41 8.58
CA ASP A 4 -18.97 -5.19 8.00
C ASP A 4 -17.90 -4.44 7.18
N GLU A 5 -16.65 -4.53 7.62
CA GLU A 5 -15.50 -3.95 6.93
C GLU A 5 -14.25 -4.84 7.12
N ILE A 6 -13.41 -4.89 6.09
CA ILE A 6 -12.10 -5.53 6.15
C ILE A 6 -11.06 -4.50 5.71
N VAL A 7 -10.12 -4.20 6.61
CA VAL A 7 -8.95 -3.35 6.34
C VAL A 7 -7.70 -4.21 6.39
N ILE A 8 -6.84 -4.09 5.38
CA ILE A 8 -5.53 -4.73 5.37
C ILE A 8 -4.47 -3.67 5.68
N LEU A 9 -3.54 -4.02 6.56
CA LEU A 9 -2.32 -3.24 6.77
C LEU A 9 -1.12 -4.12 6.47
N GLY A 10 -0.26 -3.64 5.57
CA GLY A 10 1.05 -4.22 5.31
C GLY A 10 2.14 -3.30 5.81
N PHE A 11 3.12 -3.83 6.54
CA PHE A 11 4.31 -3.09 6.97
C PHE A 11 5.57 -3.75 6.43
N SER A 12 6.48 -2.96 5.84
CA SER A 12 7.75 -3.45 5.29
C SER A 12 7.51 -4.63 4.32
N GLN A 13 8.14 -5.79 4.53
CA GLN A 13 7.89 -6.99 3.71
C GLN A 13 6.41 -7.46 3.74
N GLY A 14 5.66 -7.13 4.79
CA GLY A 14 4.22 -7.38 4.87
C GLY A 14 3.42 -6.69 3.76
N VAL A 15 3.91 -5.57 3.22
CA VAL A 15 3.33 -4.92 2.03
C VAL A 15 3.38 -5.86 0.83
N ALA A 16 4.56 -6.41 0.54
CA ALA A 16 4.75 -7.31 -0.58
C ALA A 16 3.90 -8.59 -0.44
N THR A 17 3.79 -9.11 0.78
CA THR A 17 2.90 -10.24 1.09
C THR A 17 1.44 -9.88 0.87
N ALA A 18 0.98 -8.71 1.32
CA ALA A 18 -0.40 -8.26 1.16
C ALA A 18 -0.77 -8.04 -0.32
N PHE A 19 0.11 -7.44 -1.13
CA PHE A 19 -0.09 -7.31 -2.57
C PHE A 19 -0.26 -8.66 -3.26
N ARG A 20 0.65 -9.62 -3.02
CA ARG A 20 0.55 -10.97 -3.58
C ARG A 20 -0.71 -11.68 -3.11
N TRP A 21 -1.03 -11.54 -1.82
CA TRP A 21 -2.22 -12.16 -1.25
C TRP A 21 -3.50 -11.61 -1.90
N LEU A 22 -3.61 -10.30 -2.05
CA LEU A 22 -4.74 -9.65 -2.73
C LEU A 22 -4.82 -10.04 -4.21
N ALA A 23 -3.70 -10.09 -4.91
CA ALA A 23 -3.66 -10.45 -6.33
C ALA A 23 -4.11 -11.89 -6.61
N GLU A 24 -3.92 -12.81 -5.66
CA GLU A 24 -4.17 -14.25 -5.82
C GLU A 24 -5.41 -14.75 -5.07
N ASN A 25 -6.11 -13.89 -4.33
CA ASN A 25 -7.29 -14.27 -3.54
C ASN A 25 -8.50 -13.39 -3.86
N ASN A 26 -9.69 -13.90 -3.56
CA ASN A 26 -10.95 -13.19 -3.82
C ASN A 26 -11.44 -12.36 -2.62
N ILE A 27 -10.52 -11.96 -1.73
CA ILE A 27 -10.84 -11.06 -0.62
C ILE A 27 -10.98 -9.64 -1.15
N LYS A 28 -11.99 -8.92 -0.67
CA LYS A 28 -12.32 -7.56 -1.12
C LYS A 28 -12.28 -6.61 0.08
N PRO A 29 -11.08 -6.22 0.55
CA PRO A 29 -10.99 -5.23 1.61
C PRO A 29 -11.51 -3.88 1.09
N SER A 30 -12.09 -3.08 1.98
CA SER A 30 -12.43 -1.70 1.66
C SER A 30 -11.18 -0.84 1.55
N LYS A 31 -10.16 -1.14 2.35
CA LYS A 31 -8.95 -0.32 2.50
C LYS A 31 -7.69 -1.17 2.56
N PHE A 32 -6.61 -0.64 2.00
CA PHE A 32 -5.27 -1.20 2.12
C PHE A 32 -4.27 -0.12 2.53
N LEU A 33 -3.74 -0.27 3.74
CA LEU A 33 -2.79 0.63 4.39
C LEU A 33 -1.37 0.10 4.18
N ILE A 34 -0.58 0.81 3.38
CA ILE A 34 0.73 0.40 2.91
C ILE A 34 1.80 1.18 3.68
N CYS A 35 2.46 0.57 4.66
CA CYS A 35 3.40 1.26 5.55
C CYS A 35 4.84 0.88 5.23
N SER A 36 5.68 1.85 4.83
CA SER A 36 7.13 1.67 4.64
C SER A 36 7.52 0.41 3.85
N GLY A 37 6.86 0.15 2.73
CA GLY A 37 7.12 -1.01 1.89
C GLY A 37 6.83 -0.72 0.42
N LEU A 38 7.24 -1.63 -0.45
CA LEU A 38 7.14 -1.44 -1.90
C LEU A 38 6.16 -2.43 -2.53
N VAL A 39 5.59 -2.02 -3.67
CA VAL A 39 4.87 -2.94 -4.54
C VAL A 39 5.86 -4.01 -5.01
N PRO A 40 5.56 -5.31 -4.85
CA PRO A 40 6.46 -6.35 -5.31
C PRO A 40 6.50 -6.37 -6.85
N PRO A 41 7.68 -6.54 -7.48
CA PRO A 41 7.85 -6.41 -8.93
C PRO A 41 7.12 -7.49 -9.73
N ASP A 42 6.75 -8.60 -9.08
CA ASP A 42 5.97 -9.70 -9.67
C ASP A 42 4.45 -9.45 -9.69
N VAL A 43 3.96 -8.37 -9.06
CA VAL A 43 2.54 -7.99 -9.09
C VAL A 43 2.34 -6.84 -10.06
N ASP A 44 1.83 -7.16 -11.25
CA ASP A 44 1.44 -6.16 -12.24
C ASP A 44 0.07 -5.56 -11.90
N LEU A 45 0.09 -4.33 -11.39
CA LEU A 45 -1.10 -3.56 -11.01
C LEU A 45 -2.00 -3.21 -12.21
N ASN A 46 -1.47 -3.18 -13.43
CA ASN A 46 -2.27 -2.92 -14.64
C ASN A 46 -3.13 -4.14 -14.99
N ILE A 47 -2.54 -5.34 -14.91
CA ILE A 47 -3.26 -6.60 -15.19
C ILE A 47 -4.28 -6.88 -14.08
N LYS A 48 -3.92 -6.58 -12.84
CA LYS A 48 -4.77 -6.84 -11.66
C LYS A 48 -5.65 -5.63 -11.29
N LYS A 49 -5.85 -4.66 -12.19
CA LYS A 49 -6.58 -3.41 -11.90
C LYS A 49 -7.95 -3.67 -11.27
N ASP A 50 -8.75 -4.58 -11.80
CA ASP A 50 -10.09 -4.91 -11.28
C ASP A 50 -10.09 -5.36 -9.80
N ILE A 51 -8.97 -5.88 -9.30
CA ILE A 51 -8.80 -6.29 -7.90
C ILE A 51 -8.52 -5.08 -7.02
N PHE A 52 -7.66 -4.17 -7.47
CA PHE A 52 -7.14 -3.06 -6.66
C PHE A 52 -7.93 -1.76 -6.83
N ASP A 53 -8.58 -1.52 -7.96
CA ASP A 53 -9.39 -0.34 -8.25
C ASP A 53 -10.49 -0.05 -7.21
N PRO A 54 -11.23 -1.06 -6.68
CA PRO A 54 -12.23 -0.81 -5.64
C PRO A 54 -11.63 -0.61 -4.24
N ILE A 55 -10.31 -0.79 -4.04
CA ILE A 55 -9.67 -0.70 -2.73
C ILE A 55 -9.15 0.72 -2.52
N GLN A 56 -9.54 1.36 -1.42
CA GLN A 56 -8.94 2.63 -1.02
C GLN A 56 -7.51 2.38 -0.49
N MET A 57 -6.51 2.81 -1.24
CA MET A 57 -5.11 2.62 -0.87
C MET A 57 -4.49 3.90 -0.29
N SER A 58 -3.79 3.76 0.83
CA SER A 58 -2.98 4.83 1.42
C SER A 58 -1.58 4.31 1.67
N TYR A 59 -0.58 5.03 1.17
CA TYR A 59 0.83 4.74 1.33
C TYR A 59 1.49 5.71 2.32
N PHE A 60 2.08 5.18 3.37
CA PHE A 60 2.72 5.94 4.43
C PHE A 60 4.24 5.86 4.27
N SER A 61 4.87 7.01 4.12
CA SER A 61 6.31 7.14 3.91
C SER A 61 6.93 8.06 4.97
N GLY A 62 7.80 7.50 5.81
CA GLY A 62 8.60 8.27 6.75
C GLY A 62 9.67 9.04 5.99
N VAL A 63 9.73 10.37 6.16
CA VAL A 63 10.70 11.22 5.43
C VAL A 63 12.16 10.94 5.80
N ASN A 64 12.40 10.33 6.98
CA ASN A 64 13.71 9.96 7.49
C ASN A 64 13.98 8.44 7.38
N ASP A 65 13.16 7.69 6.63
CA ASP A 65 13.37 6.25 6.45
C ASP A 65 14.68 6.00 5.68
N PRO A 66 15.66 5.28 6.26
CA PRO A 66 16.95 5.01 5.60
C PRO A 66 16.82 4.13 4.35
N TYR A 67 15.72 3.41 4.17
CA TYR A 67 15.43 2.61 2.99
C TYR A 67 14.69 3.41 1.91
N ARG A 68 14.20 4.61 2.23
CA ARG A 68 13.57 5.53 1.28
C ARG A 68 14.64 6.20 0.43
N THR A 69 14.96 5.57 -0.69
CA THR A 69 15.80 6.16 -1.73
C THR A 69 14.93 6.91 -2.75
N GLU A 70 15.48 7.93 -3.41
CA GLU A 70 14.79 8.62 -4.52
C GLU A 70 14.30 7.62 -5.58
N ALA A 71 15.10 6.59 -5.88
CA ALA A 71 14.74 5.52 -6.79
C ALA A 71 13.51 4.73 -6.33
N SER A 72 13.47 4.30 -5.06
CA SER A 72 12.32 3.54 -4.52
C SER A 72 11.02 4.36 -4.47
N VAL A 73 11.14 5.66 -4.23
CA VAL A 73 10.00 6.59 -4.23
C VAL A 73 9.51 6.80 -5.66
N GLN A 74 10.43 7.01 -6.60
CA GLN A 74 10.08 7.18 -8.01
C GLN A 74 9.45 5.91 -8.59
N GLU A 75 10.03 4.73 -8.33
CA GLU A 75 9.49 3.43 -8.76
C GLU A 75 8.06 3.23 -8.24
N PHE A 76 7.83 3.58 -6.98
CA PHE A 76 6.50 3.52 -6.41
C PHE A 76 5.52 4.46 -7.14
N TYR A 77 5.91 5.72 -7.35
CA TYR A 77 5.08 6.67 -8.08
C TYR A 77 4.82 6.26 -9.52
N ASP A 78 5.81 5.71 -10.22
CA ASP A 78 5.67 5.27 -11.61
C ASP A 78 4.71 4.08 -11.72
N ASN A 79 4.81 3.12 -10.80
CA ASN A 79 3.89 1.97 -10.72
C ASN A 79 2.46 2.43 -10.41
N VAL A 80 2.28 3.38 -9.50
CA VAL A 80 0.96 3.92 -9.16
C VAL A 80 0.38 4.75 -10.31
N ALA A 81 1.17 5.67 -10.87
CA ALA A 81 0.75 6.53 -11.97
C ALA A 81 0.38 5.73 -13.23
N SER A 82 1.16 4.69 -13.55
CA SER A 82 0.86 3.79 -14.68
C SER A 82 -0.40 2.95 -14.45
N SER A 83 -0.63 2.46 -13.23
CA SER A 83 -1.81 1.66 -12.87
C SER A 83 -3.13 2.43 -12.85
N GLN A 84 -3.08 3.77 -12.83
CA GLN A 84 -4.24 4.65 -12.65
C GLN A 84 -5.08 4.28 -11.41
N LEU A 85 -4.45 3.70 -10.39
CA LEU A 85 -5.11 3.33 -9.15
C LEU A 85 -5.19 4.55 -8.24
N ASN A 86 -6.31 4.66 -7.51
CA ASN A 86 -6.47 5.72 -6.53
C ASN A 86 -5.66 5.38 -5.27
N MET A 87 -4.47 5.96 -5.17
CA MET A 87 -3.58 5.76 -4.04
C MET A 87 -3.13 7.09 -3.46
N GLU A 88 -3.42 7.28 -2.18
CA GLU A 88 -3.04 8.46 -1.42
C GLU A 88 -1.62 8.29 -0.85
N LEU A 89 -0.71 9.23 -1.10
CA LEU A 89 0.57 9.28 -0.39
C LEU A 89 0.47 10.15 0.87
N VAL A 90 0.92 9.60 1.99
CA VAL A 90 0.99 10.25 3.30
C VAL A 90 2.45 10.26 3.75
N ASN A 91 3.12 11.41 3.61
CA ASN A 91 4.45 11.62 4.19
C ASN A 91 4.31 12.03 5.66
N PHE A 92 5.16 11.47 6.54
CA PHE A 92 5.19 11.84 7.95
C PHE A 92 6.63 12.00 8.46
N ASP A 93 6.79 12.77 9.54
CA ASP A 93 8.07 12.89 10.23
C ASP A 93 8.35 11.62 11.02
N GLY A 94 9.13 10.72 10.43
CA GLY A 94 9.41 9.41 10.98
C GLY A 94 10.33 8.59 10.08
N VAL A 95 10.62 7.36 10.50
CA VAL A 95 11.60 6.47 9.87
C VAL A 95 10.92 5.26 9.22
N HIS A 96 11.58 4.09 9.23
CA HIS A 96 11.01 2.81 8.80
C HIS A 96 10.03 2.26 9.85
N GLU A 97 8.85 2.86 9.95
CA GLU A 97 7.88 2.55 11.00
C GLU A 97 6.42 2.75 10.56
N VAL A 98 5.49 2.31 11.40
CA VAL A 98 4.06 2.56 11.20
C VAL A 98 3.70 3.89 11.84
N CYS A 99 3.23 4.86 11.04
CA CYS A 99 2.65 6.10 11.57
C CYS A 99 1.28 5.83 12.19
N MET A 100 1.26 5.54 13.50
CA MET A 100 0.04 5.17 14.20
C MET A 100 -1.05 6.24 14.11
N GLU A 101 -0.69 7.52 14.19
CA GLU A 101 -1.66 8.62 14.10
C GLU A 101 -2.40 8.61 12.75
N GLU A 102 -1.66 8.51 11.65
CA GLU A 102 -2.24 8.55 10.30
C GLU A 102 -2.98 7.26 9.92
N VAL A 103 -2.54 6.11 10.46
CA VAL A 103 -3.23 4.83 10.31
C VAL A 103 -4.57 4.84 11.06
N LEU A 104 -4.59 5.32 12.31
CA LEU A 104 -5.81 5.35 13.13
C LEU A 104 -6.89 6.27 12.55
N LYS A 105 -6.53 7.31 11.79
CA LYS A 105 -7.48 8.18 11.07
C LYS A 105 -8.17 7.50 9.89
N ARG A 106 -7.64 6.37 9.42
CA ARG A 106 -8.06 5.68 8.18
C ARG A 106 -8.70 4.32 8.42
N ILE A 107 -8.62 3.77 9.63
CA ILE A 107 -9.45 2.62 10.04
C ILE A 107 -10.86 3.11 10.38
#